data_AF-A3K0J8-F1
#
_entry.id   AF-A3K0J8-F1
#
_cell.length_a   1.000
_cell.length_b   1.000
_cell.length_c   1.000
_cell.angle_alpha   90.00
_cell.angle_beta   90.00
_cell.angle_gamma   90.00
#
_symmetry.space_group_name_H-M   'P 1'
#
loop_
_entity.id
_entity.type
_entity.pdbx_description
1 polymer ?
#
loop_
_entity_poly.entity_id
_entity_poly.type
_entity_poly.pdbx_seq_one_letter_code
_entity_poly.pdbx_strand_id
1 'polypeptide(L)'
;MLALLAICAVLQEVKRRELMARIKNGESSITVSGSDEFKEKAYASLEKLSKTPTGLGLLLELEKTGKSVEIVETAGGNSENPASMADGTYDRVNDQPGPGTTSVVKFNPEKKQIKDGSEGWHNRDPAVALGHELIHSLHDANGTNDGRNPLPYEDLNGDNRTAPGYEHQAVGLGDYEDDPFTENKIREEMGEEKRPFY
;
A
#
# COMPACT_ATOMS: atom_id res chain seq x y z
N MET A 1 33.72 2.44 2.33
CA MET A 1 32.40 2.20 1.70
C MET A 1 31.63 1.07 2.38
N LEU A 2 32.21 -0.12 2.61
CA LEU A 2 31.52 -1.23 3.31
C LEU A 2 30.99 -0.90 4.71
N ALA A 3 31.77 -0.18 5.54
CA ALA A 3 31.36 0.15 6.91
C ALA A 3 30.13 1.09 6.96
N LEU A 4 29.98 1.99 5.98
CA LEU A 4 28.86 2.93 5.93
C LEU A 4 27.56 2.21 5.53
N LEU A 5 27.63 1.29 4.56
CA LEU A 5 26.49 0.46 4.14
C LEU A 5 26.00 -0.44 5.27
N ALA A 6 26.92 -1.03 6.05
CA ALA A 6 26.57 -1.84 7.21
C ALA A 6 25.84 -1.03 8.30
N ILE A 7 26.26 0.22 8.54
CA ILE A 7 25.60 1.12 9.51
C ILE A 7 24.17 1.45 9.05
N CYS A 8 23.97 1.76 7.77
CA CYS A 8 22.64 2.05 7.22
C CYS A 8 21.67 0.87 7.37
N ALA A 9 22.12 -0.36 7.08
CA ALA A 9 21.29 -1.55 7.22
C ALA A 9 20.90 -1.83 8.69
N VAL A 10 21.82 -1.65 9.64
CA VAL A 10 21.53 -1.79 11.07
C VAL A 10 20.52 -0.75 11.53
N LEU A 11 20.66 0.50 11.10
CA LEU A 11 19.70 1.56 11.44
C LEU A 11 18.30 1.29 10.87
N GLN A 12 18.20 0.77 9.65
CA GLN A 12 16.92 0.38 9.06
C GLN A 12 16.26 -0.76 9.85
N GLU A 13 17.03 -1.78 10.26
CA GLU A 13 16.50 -2.89 11.05
C GLU A 13 16.04 -2.44 12.44
N VAL A 14 16.74 -1.51 13.10
CA VAL A 14 16.30 -0.93 14.37
C VAL A 14 14.98 -0.19 14.20
N LYS A 15 14.89 0.71 13.22
CA LYS A 15 13.65 1.46 12.93
C LYS A 15 12.48 0.52 12.63
N ARG A 16 12.74 -0.53 11.84
CA ARG A 16 11.74 -1.54 11.48
C ARG A 16 11.21 -2.26 12.74
N ARG A 17 12.10 -2.71 13.63
CA ARG A 17 11.70 -3.38 14.89
C ARG A 17 10.93 -2.46 15.83
N GLU A 18 11.37 -1.23 15.99
CA GLU A 18 10.69 -0.23 16.81
C GLU A 18 9.28 0.06 16.28
N LEU A 19 9.14 0.26 14.95
CA LEU A 19 7.85 0.46 14.30
C LEU A 19 6.92 -0.74 14.51
N MET A 20 7.40 -1.96 14.25
CA MET A 20 6.60 -3.17 14.41
C MET A 20 6.17 -3.41 15.88
N ALA A 21 7.02 -3.05 16.84
CA ALA A 21 6.66 -3.11 18.26
C ALA A 21 5.54 -2.12 18.60
N ARG A 22 5.65 -0.87 18.12
CA ARG A 22 4.60 0.15 18.32
C ARG A 22 3.27 -0.27 17.71
N ILE A 23 3.27 -0.81 16.49
CA ILE A 23 2.06 -1.34 15.85
C ILE A 23 1.41 -2.42 16.71
N LYS A 24 2.18 -3.43 17.16
CA LYS A 24 1.66 -4.55 17.96
C LYS A 24 1.15 -4.12 19.34
N ASN A 25 1.73 -3.07 19.92
CA ASN A 25 1.34 -2.53 21.22
C ASN A 25 0.19 -1.51 21.13
N GLY A 26 -0.25 -1.13 19.93
CA GLY A 26 -1.27 -0.08 19.73
C GLY A 26 -0.75 1.35 19.98
N GLU A 27 0.56 1.56 19.82
CA GLU A 27 1.26 2.85 20.02
C GLU A 27 1.60 3.54 18.67
N SER A 28 1.12 2.99 17.57
CA SER A 28 1.28 3.48 16.19
C SER A 28 -0.03 4.10 15.69
N SER A 29 0.05 4.98 14.69
CA SER A 29 -1.13 5.43 13.93
C SER A 29 -1.71 4.33 13.04
N ILE A 30 -0.95 3.25 12.81
CA ILE A 30 -1.40 2.04 12.13
C ILE A 30 -1.83 1.03 13.20
N THR A 31 -3.10 0.67 13.22
CA THR A 31 -3.69 -0.26 14.18
C THR A 31 -4.28 -1.49 13.48
N VAL A 32 -4.42 -2.60 14.21
CA VAL A 32 -5.01 -3.84 13.69
C VAL A 32 -6.10 -4.33 14.64
N SER A 33 -7.30 -4.53 14.12
CA SER A 33 -8.46 -5.02 14.88
C SER A 33 -9.14 -6.20 14.16
N GLY A 34 -9.70 -7.15 14.94
CA GLY A 34 -10.28 -8.39 14.41
C GLY A 34 -10.00 -9.59 15.32
N SER A 35 -10.19 -10.80 14.79
CA SER A 35 -9.88 -12.04 15.51
C SER A 35 -8.38 -12.17 15.82
N ASP A 36 -8.03 -12.99 16.81
CA ASP A 36 -6.62 -13.24 17.13
C ASP A 36 -5.86 -13.90 15.97
N GLU A 37 -6.52 -14.83 15.26
CA GLU A 37 -5.97 -15.44 14.05
C GLU A 37 -5.73 -14.41 12.94
N PHE A 38 -6.68 -13.50 12.73
CA PHE A 38 -6.51 -12.40 11.77
C PHE A 38 -5.34 -11.50 12.16
N LYS A 39 -5.28 -11.05 13.43
CA LYS A 39 -4.21 -10.17 13.92
C LYS A 39 -2.84 -10.81 13.70
N GLU A 40 -2.69 -12.11 13.97
CA GLU A 40 -1.43 -12.83 13.71
C GLU A 40 -1.02 -12.73 12.23
N LYS A 41 -1.94 -13.00 11.30
CA LYS A 41 -1.67 -12.96 9.85
C LYS A 41 -1.46 -11.54 9.33
N ALA A 42 -2.18 -10.56 9.86
CA ALA A 42 -1.98 -9.15 9.55
C ALA A 42 -0.60 -8.67 10.01
N TYR A 43 -0.19 -8.99 11.24
CA TYR A 43 1.15 -8.67 11.73
C TYR A 43 2.24 -9.40 10.96
N ALA A 44 2.03 -10.65 10.54
CA ALA A 44 2.97 -11.36 9.67
C ALA A 44 3.13 -10.67 8.31
N SER A 45 2.03 -10.17 7.74
CA SER A 45 2.02 -9.44 6.47
C SER A 45 2.75 -8.09 6.60
N LEU A 46 2.47 -7.33 7.66
CA LEU A 46 3.21 -6.09 7.97
C LEU A 46 4.70 -6.35 8.23
N GLU A 47 5.04 -7.42 8.96
CA GLU A 47 6.43 -7.80 9.21
C GLU A 47 7.15 -8.13 7.90
N LYS A 48 6.50 -8.84 6.97
CA LYS A 48 7.06 -9.16 5.65
C LYS A 48 7.19 -7.92 4.77
N LEU A 49 6.16 -7.08 4.71
CA LEU A 49 6.15 -5.80 4.00
C LEU A 49 7.29 -4.89 4.49
N SER A 50 7.46 -4.78 5.81
CA SER A 50 8.48 -3.92 6.43
C SER A 50 9.93 -4.36 6.14
N LYS A 51 10.15 -5.55 5.57
CA LYS A 51 11.49 -6.02 5.16
C LYS A 51 11.88 -5.53 3.77
N THR A 52 10.92 -5.02 2.99
CA THR A 52 11.21 -4.41 1.70
C THR A 52 11.51 -2.92 1.90
N PRO A 53 12.46 -2.32 1.15
CA PRO A 53 12.73 -0.89 1.23
C PRO A 53 11.48 -0.03 1.02
N THR A 54 10.67 -0.36 0.01
CA THR A 54 9.42 0.34 -0.30
C THR A 54 8.40 0.21 0.83
N GLY A 55 8.21 -1.01 1.36
CA GLY A 55 7.26 -1.28 2.44
C GLY A 55 7.64 -0.61 3.76
N LEU A 56 8.92 -0.63 4.15
CA LEU A 56 9.37 0.11 5.35
C LEU A 56 9.21 1.61 5.18
N GLY A 57 9.57 2.15 4.01
CA GLY A 57 9.40 3.56 3.70
C GLY A 57 7.94 3.99 3.79
N LEU A 58 7.02 3.24 3.18
CA LEU A 58 5.58 3.46 3.22
C LEU A 58 5.06 3.53 4.67
N LEU A 59 5.37 2.54 5.51
CA LEU A 59 4.88 2.51 6.89
C LEU A 59 5.45 3.67 7.74
N LEU A 60 6.69 4.08 7.48
CA LEU A 60 7.30 5.23 8.15
C LEU A 60 6.72 6.57 7.66
N GLU A 61 6.37 6.71 6.38
CA GLU A 61 5.71 7.92 5.88
C GLU A 61 4.28 8.03 6.41
N LEU A 62 3.52 6.92 6.49
CA LEU A 62 2.20 6.89 7.12
C LEU A 62 2.23 7.42 8.56
N GLU A 63 3.20 6.98 9.36
CA GLU A 63 3.41 7.49 10.73
C GLU A 63 3.64 9.00 10.79
N LYS A 64 4.34 9.57 9.80
CA LYS A 64 4.64 11.01 9.76
C LYS A 64 3.43 11.86 9.39
N THR A 65 2.46 11.31 8.66
CA THR A 65 1.26 12.06 8.26
C THR A 65 0.41 12.50 9.46
N GLY A 66 0.50 11.76 10.58
CA GLY A 66 -0.37 11.96 11.74
C GLY A 66 -1.82 11.51 11.53
N LYS A 67 -2.16 10.93 10.37
CA LYS A 67 -3.47 10.32 10.10
C LYS A 67 -3.42 8.83 10.49
N SER A 68 -4.48 8.34 11.11
CA SER A 68 -4.58 6.93 11.49
C SER A 68 -5.03 6.05 10.32
N VAL A 69 -4.52 4.82 10.29
CA VAL A 69 -4.97 3.74 9.42
C VAL A 69 -5.40 2.57 10.30
N GLU A 70 -6.68 2.19 10.25
CA GLU A 70 -7.16 0.98 10.94
C GLU A 70 -7.22 -0.20 9.95
N ILE A 71 -6.49 -1.27 10.25
CA ILE A 71 -6.54 -2.51 9.48
C ILE A 71 -7.54 -3.46 10.15
N VAL A 72 -8.62 -3.79 9.45
CA VAL A 72 -9.73 -4.61 9.95
C VAL A 72 -9.92 -5.89 9.14
N GLU A 73 -10.40 -6.93 9.79
CA GLU A 73 -10.69 -8.22 9.17
C GLU A 73 -11.85 -8.15 8.15
N THR A 74 -11.70 -8.81 7.00
CA THR A 74 -12.79 -9.04 6.04
C THR A 74 -12.73 -10.44 5.42
N ALA A 75 -13.90 -10.98 5.06
CA ALA A 75 -14.01 -12.19 4.24
C ALA A 75 -14.00 -11.90 2.73
N GLY A 76 -14.15 -10.62 2.34
CA GLY A 76 -14.17 -10.17 0.94
C GLY A 76 -12.77 -10.00 0.35
N GLY A 77 -12.69 -9.23 -0.73
CA GLY A 77 -11.42 -8.71 -1.23
C GLY A 77 -10.84 -7.65 -0.29
N ASN A 78 -9.55 -7.35 -0.48
CA ASN A 78 -8.93 -6.22 0.20
C ASN A 78 -9.49 -4.91 -0.35
N SER A 79 -9.61 -3.90 0.50
CA SER A 79 -10.04 -2.56 0.11
C SER A 79 -9.64 -1.54 1.16
N GLU A 80 -9.19 -0.37 0.74
CA GLU A 80 -9.08 0.84 1.56
C GLU A 80 -10.39 1.66 1.50
N ASN A 81 -10.72 2.39 2.58
CA ASN A 81 -11.85 3.32 2.63
C ASN A 81 -11.44 4.59 3.41
N PRO A 82 -11.36 5.75 2.76
CA PRO A 82 -11.01 6.99 3.46
C PRO A 82 -12.22 7.52 4.22
N ALA A 83 -11.97 8.19 5.35
CA ALA A 83 -13.03 8.85 6.11
C ALA A 83 -13.65 10.03 5.34
N SER A 84 -12.88 10.64 4.42
CA SER A 84 -13.34 11.71 3.53
C SER A 84 -12.63 11.65 2.19
N MET A 85 -13.32 11.17 1.16
CA MET A 85 -12.78 11.12 -0.21
C MET A 85 -12.37 12.51 -0.71
N ALA A 86 -13.15 13.54 -0.35
CA ALA A 86 -12.85 14.92 -0.75
C ALA A 86 -11.53 15.42 -0.14
N ASP A 87 -11.23 15.05 1.11
CA ASP A 87 -9.98 15.49 1.75
C ASP A 87 -8.76 14.67 1.32
N GLY A 88 -8.97 13.41 0.92
CA GLY A 88 -7.91 12.51 0.43
C GLY A 88 -7.51 12.74 -1.03
N THR A 89 -8.38 13.35 -1.83
CA THR A 89 -8.17 13.56 -3.27
C THR A 89 -7.36 14.82 -3.57
N TYR A 90 -6.48 14.75 -4.57
CA TYR A 90 -5.76 15.91 -5.08
C TYR A 90 -6.71 16.90 -5.77
N ASP A 91 -6.68 18.17 -5.35
CA ASP A 91 -7.49 19.24 -5.93
C ASP A 91 -6.84 19.76 -7.21
N ARG A 92 -7.31 19.24 -8.34
CA ARG A 92 -6.84 19.65 -9.67
C ARG A 92 -7.33 21.02 -10.14
N VAL A 93 -8.37 21.58 -9.49
CA VAL A 93 -8.85 22.92 -9.83
C VAL A 93 -7.90 23.96 -9.28
N ASN A 94 -7.39 23.74 -8.06
CA ASN A 94 -6.48 24.65 -7.38
C ASN A 94 -5.02 24.18 -7.39
N ASP A 95 -4.72 23.05 -8.04
CA ASP A 95 -3.37 22.46 -8.18
C ASP A 95 -2.66 22.26 -6.83
N GLN A 96 -3.38 21.66 -5.88
CA GLN A 96 -2.88 21.47 -4.52
C GLN A 96 -3.38 20.16 -3.90
N PRO A 97 -2.63 19.56 -2.95
CA PRO A 97 -3.15 18.44 -2.17
C PRO A 97 -4.38 18.83 -1.34
N GLY A 98 -5.28 17.88 -1.14
CA GLY A 98 -6.34 17.99 -0.15
C GLY A 98 -5.79 18.03 1.30
N PRO A 99 -6.63 18.32 2.30
CA PRO A 99 -6.22 18.35 3.72
C PRO A 99 -5.73 17.02 4.31
N GLY A 100 -5.96 15.92 3.59
CA GLY A 100 -5.62 14.57 4.00
C GLY A 100 -6.61 13.99 5.02
N THR A 101 -6.77 12.67 5.00
CA THR A 101 -7.79 11.97 5.80
C THR A 101 -7.28 10.67 6.43
N THR A 102 -7.99 10.17 7.43
CA THR A 102 -7.74 8.85 8.03
C THR A 102 -8.42 7.76 7.20
N SER A 103 -7.96 6.51 7.29
CA SER A 103 -8.52 5.41 6.51
C SER A 103 -8.81 4.14 7.31
N VAL A 104 -9.66 3.29 6.72
CA VAL A 104 -9.89 1.90 7.16
C VAL A 104 -9.53 0.96 6.02
N VAL A 105 -8.52 0.12 6.26
CA VAL A 105 -8.12 -0.97 5.36
C VAL A 105 -8.82 -2.25 5.77
N LYS A 106 -9.70 -2.76 4.92
CA LYS A 106 -10.28 -4.10 5.05
C LYS A 106 -9.30 -5.10 4.44
N PHE A 107 -8.80 -6.01 5.24
CA PHE A 107 -7.76 -6.96 4.83
C PHE A 107 -8.21 -8.42 5.00
N ASN A 108 -7.95 -9.21 3.96
CA ASN A 108 -8.15 -10.65 3.90
C ASN A 108 -6.82 -11.33 3.53
N PRO A 109 -6.09 -11.86 4.52
CA PRO A 109 -4.80 -12.52 4.28
C PRO A 109 -4.92 -13.84 3.49
N GLU A 110 -6.14 -14.40 3.35
CA GLU A 110 -6.37 -15.62 2.59
C GLU A 110 -6.63 -15.35 1.10
N LYS A 111 -6.90 -14.10 0.72
CA LYS A 111 -7.17 -13.71 -0.66
C LYS A 111 -5.88 -13.46 -1.45
N LYS A 112 -5.23 -14.54 -1.86
CA LYS A 112 -3.94 -14.54 -2.58
C LYS A 112 -4.03 -14.33 -4.10
N GLN A 113 -5.24 -14.39 -4.65
CA GLN A 113 -5.50 -14.26 -6.08
C GLN A 113 -6.31 -12.99 -6.38
N ILE A 114 -5.83 -12.21 -7.35
CA ILE A 114 -6.60 -11.19 -8.08
C ILE A 114 -7.03 -11.71 -9.44
N LYS A 115 -8.05 -11.07 -10.03
CA LYS A 115 -8.63 -11.49 -11.32
C LYS A 115 -8.93 -13.00 -11.34
N ASP A 116 -8.75 -13.65 -12.48
CA ASP A 116 -9.10 -15.05 -12.70
C ASP A 116 -7.97 -16.06 -12.40
N GLY A 117 -6.76 -15.59 -12.08
CA GLY A 117 -5.62 -16.46 -11.77
C GLY A 117 -4.91 -17.07 -12.99
N SER A 118 -5.28 -16.69 -14.21
CA SER A 118 -4.68 -17.22 -15.44
C SER A 118 -3.22 -16.82 -15.69
N GLU A 119 -2.76 -15.72 -15.11
CA GLU A 119 -1.40 -15.17 -15.27
C GLU A 119 -0.61 -15.22 -13.94
N GLY A 120 0.72 -15.27 -14.00
CA GLY A 120 1.58 -15.38 -12.81
C GLY A 120 1.35 -14.24 -11.81
N TRP A 121 1.35 -13.00 -12.31
CA TRP A 121 1.09 -11.78 -11.55
C TRP A 121 -0.32 -11.69 -10.91
N HIS A 122 -1.27 -12.55 -11.32
CA HIS A 122 -2.58 -12.67 -10.65
C HIS A 122 -2.48 -13.24 -9.23
N ASN A 123 -1.39 -13.95 -8.93
CA ASN A 123 -1.11 -14.40 -7.57
C ASN A 123 -0.23 -13.36 -6.88
N ARG A 124 -0.48 -13.14 -5.59
CA ARG A 124 0.30 -12.21 -4.78
C ARG A 124 0.40 -12.67 -3.34
N ASP A 125 1.52 -12.38 -2.70
CA ASP A 125 1.63 -12.53 -1.26
C ASP A 125 0.67 -11.55 -0.54
N PRO A 126 0.08 -11.95 0.61
CA PRO A 126 -0.77 -11.06 1.40
C PRO A 126 -0.11 -9.73 1.78
N ALA A 127 1.22 -9.68 1.93
CA ALA A 127 1.95 -8.45 2.19
C ALA A 127 1.93 -7.46 1.00
N VAL A 128 1.97 -7.96 -0.24
CA VAL A 128 1.78 -7.13 -1.45
C VAL A 128 0.37 -6.57 -1.46
N ALA A 129 -0.61 -7.43 -1.16
CA ALA A 129 -2.00 -7.04 -1.15
C ALA A 129 -2.31 -6.00 -0.06
N LEU A 130 -1.72 -6.13 1.13
CA LEU A 130 -1.82 -5.13 2.19
C LEU A 130 -1.06 -3.84 1.82
N GLY A 131 0.12 -3.96 1.21
CA GLY A 131 0.90 -2.83 0.73
C GLY A 131 0.13 -1.96 -0.26
N HIS A 132 -0.61 -2.58 -1.18
CA HIS A 132 -1.50 -1.88 -2.11
C HIS A 132 -2.52 -0.98 -1.39
N GLU A 133 -3.27 -1.52 -0.43
CA GLU A 133 -4.27 -0.73 0.32
C GLU A 133 -3.63 0.35 1.20
N LEU A 134 -2.41 0.11 1.70
CA LEU A 134 -1.66 1.11 2.47
C LEU A 134 -1.11 2.24 1.60
N ILE A 135 -0.84 2.00 0.32
CA ILE A 135 -0.46 3.06 -0.63
C ILE A 135 -1.65 3.99 -0.88
N HIS A 136 -2.86 3.45 -1.08
CA HIS A 136 -4.09 4.28 -1.09
C HIS A 136 -4.20 5.13 0.18
N SER A 137 -4.03 4.49 1.34
CA SER A 137 -4.06 5.19 2.64
C SER A 137 -3.03 6.30 2.76
N LEU A 138 -1.81 6.12 2.20
CA LEU A 138 -0.78 7.17 2.21
C LEU A 138 -1.18 8.35 1.32
N HIS A 139 -1.72 8.06 0.13
CA HIS A 139 -2.18 9.12 -0.76
C HIS A 139 -3.35 9.89 -0.15
N ASP A 140 -4.31 9.19 0.45
CA ASP A 140 -5.43 9.81 1.16
C ASP A 140 -5.00 10.58 2.39
N ALA A 141 -4.02 10.09 3.15
CA ALA A 141 -3.47 10.80 4.30
C ALA A 141 -2.78 12.11 3.90
N ASN A 142 -2.21 12.18 2.70
CA ASN A 142 -1.54 13.36 2.15
C ASN A 142 -2.44 14.24 1.28
N GLY A 143 -3.68 13.83 0.97
CA GLY A 143 -4.54 14.56 0.06
C GLY A 143 -4.08 14.48 -1.41
N THR A 144 -3.39 13.41 -1.79
CA THR A 144 -2.74 13.24 -3.11
C THR A 144 -3.32 12.11 -3.96
N ASN A 145 -4.45 11.54 -3.53
CA ASN A 145 -5.12 10.47 -4.27
C ASN A 145 -5.55 10.96 -5.66
N ASP A 146 -5.23 10.17 -6.69
CA ASP A 146 -5.68 10.45 -8.04
C ASP A 146 -7.17 10.10 -8.25
N GLY A 147 -8.02 11.11 -8.02
CA GLY A 147 -9.46 11.01 -8.25
C GLY A 147 -9.92 10.95 -9.73
N ARG A 148 -9.03 10.87 -10.74
CA ARG A 148 -9.45 10.68 -12.14
C ARG A 148 -10.17 9.35 -12.28
N ASN A 149 -11.42 9.35 -12.74
CA ASN A 149 -12.16 8.12 -13.00
C ASN A 149 -13.17 8.34 -14.14
N PRO A 150 -13.07 7.63 -15.28
CA PRO A 150 -12.05 6.63 -15.61
C PRO A 150 -10.70 7.22 -16.07
N LEU A 151 -9.61 6.48 -15.85
CA LEU A 151 -8.31 6.66 -16.52
C LEU A 151 -8.13 5.51 -17.55
N PRO A 152 -7.86 5.83 -18.84
CA PRO A 152 -7.69 4.80 -19.87
C PRO A 152 -6.32 4.13 -19.80
N TYR A 153 -6.26 2.85 -20.17
CA TYR A 153 -5.02 2.09 -20.37
C TYR A 153 -5.20 1.01 -21.45
N GLU A 154 -4.10 0.47 -21.94
CA GLU A 154 -4.07 -0.65 -22.90
C GLU A 154 -3.67 -1.95 -22.15
N ASP A 155 -4.45 -3.02 -22.31
CA ASP A 155 -4.09 -4.33 -21.75
C ASP A 155 -3.07 -5.08 -22.64
N LEU A 156 -2.62 -6.26 -22.23
CA LEU A 156 -1.61 -7.03 -22.98
C LEU A 156 -2.06 -7.46 -24.39
N ASN A 157 -3.36 -7.43 -24.69
CA ASN A 157 -3.89 -7.74 -26.02
C ASN A 157 -4.02 -6.51 -26.92
N GLY A 158 -3.69 -5.32 -26.42
CA GLY A 158 -3.90 -4.06 -27.13
C GLY A 158 -5.33 -3.51 -26.98
N ASP A 159 -6.14 -4.08 -26.09
CA ASP A 159 -7.51 -3.61 -25.89
C ASP A 159 -7.54 -2.39 -24.96
N ASN A 160 -8.30 -1.38 -25.36
CA ASN A 160 -8.55 -0.20 -24.52
C ASN A 160 -9.45 -0.57 -23.32
N ARG A 161 -8.97 -0.26 -22.13
CA ARG A 161 -9.64 -0.49 -20.85
C ARG A 161 -9.66 0.80 -20.04
N THR A 162 -10.38 0.75 -18.91
CA THR A 162 -10.41 1.86 -17.95
C THR A 162 -10.34 1.36 -16.52
N ALA A 163 -9.65 2.12 -15.67
CA ALA A 163 -9.65 1.94 -14.23
C ALA A 163 -9.54 3.30 -13.54
N PRO A 164 -9.88 3.42 -12.26
CA PRO A 164 -9.63 4.64 -11.51
C PRO A 164 -8.13 5.01 -11.50
N GLY A 165 -7.83 6.31 -11.43
CA GLY A 165 -6.47 6.84 -11.42
C GLY A 165 -5.68 6.41 -10.18
N TYR A 166 -6.34 6.42 -9.01
CA TYR A 166 -5.75 5.95 -7.76
C TYR A 166 -5.27 4.50 -7.82
N GLU A 167 -5.89 3.66 -8.65
CA GLU A 167 -5.43 2.29 -8.86
C GLU A 167 -4.15 2.21 -9.69
N HIS A 168 -4.02 3.04 -10.72
CA HIS A 168 -2.76 3.16 -11.47
C HIS A 168 -1.65 3.73 -10.59
N GLN A 169 -1.99 4.68 -9.73
CA GLN A 169 -1.11 5.28 -8.73
C GLN A 169 -0.60 4.22 -7.74
N ALA A 170 -1.51 3.45 -7.12
CA ALA A 170 -1.12 2.41 -6.17
C ALA A 170 -0.33 1.27 -6.81
N VAL A 171 -0.66 0.88 -8.03
CA VAL A 171 0.09 -0.18 -8.73
C VAL A 171 1.46 0.31 -9.21
N GLY A 172 1.58 1.58 -9.58
CA GLY A 172 2.75 2.15 -10.23
C GLY A 172 2.75 1.87 -11.73
N LEU A 173 1.74 2.39 -12.43
CA LEU A 173 1.55 2.26 -13.88
C LEU A 173 1.62 3.62 -14.57
N GLY A 174 2.23 3.67 -15.76
CA GLY A 174 2.29 4.89 -16.56
C GLY A 174 3.02 6.01 -15.84
N ASP A 175 2.36 7.16 -15.65
CA ASP A 175 2.94 8.34 -14.97
C ASP A 175 3.43 8.07 -13.53
N TYR A 176 3.03 6.94 -12.94
CA TYR A 176 3.31 6.55 -11.55
C TYR A 176 4.45 5.52 -11.39
N GLU A 177 5.11 5.09 -12.48
CA GLU A 177 6.17 4.06 -12.41
C GLU A 177 7.36 4.47 -11.52
N ASP A 178 7.63 5.78 -11.48
CA ASP A 178 8.73 6.37 -10.70
C ASP A 178 8.34 6.80 -9.29
N ASP A 179 7.06 6.70 -8.91
CA ASP A 179 6.59 7.06 -7.56
C ASP A 179 7.31 6.22 -6.49
N PRO A 180 7.69 6.81 -5.34
CA PRO A 180 8.52 6.12 -4.36
C PRO A 180 7.85 4.89 -3.73
N PHE A 181 6.52 4.83 -3.72
CA PHE A 181 5.74 3.76 -3.10
C PHE A 181 4.69 3.22 -4.07
N THR A 182 4.96 2.04 -4.63
CA THR A 182 4.04 1.36 -5.55
C THR A 182 4.01 -0.15 -5.29
N GLU A 183 2.88 -0.80 -5.62
CA GLU A 183 2.74 -2.26 -5.57
C GLU A 183 3.84 -2.94 -6.40
N ASN A 184 4.17 -2.40 -7.58
CA ASN A 184 5.18 -2.98 -8.47
C ASN A 184 6.60 -2.92 -7.91
N LYS A 185 6.94 -1.89 -7.11
CA LYS A 185 8.23 -1.88 -6.39
C LYS A 185 8.23 -2.91 -5.26
N ILE A 186 7.14 -3.05 -4.51
CA ILE A 186 7.01 -4.08 -3.47
C ILE A 186 7.13 -5.49 -4.08
N ARG A 187 6.41 -5.76 -5.18
CA ARG A 187 6.49 -7.02 -5.92
C ARG A 187 7.91 -7.34 -6.35
N GLU A 188 8.60 -6.38 -6.97
CA GLU A 188 10.00 -6.54 -7.40
C GLU A 188 10.94 -6.86 -6.22
N GLU A 189 10.82 -6.12 -5.12
CA GLU A 189 11.62 -6.34 -3.90
C GLU A 189 11.31 -7.69 -3.23
N MET A 190 10.12 -8.25 -3.45
CA MET A 190 9.70 -9.56 -2.97
C MET A 190 9.95 -10.70 -3.97
N GLY A 191 10.45 -10.40 -5.18
CA GLY A 191 10.67 -11.38 -6.24
C GLY A 191 9.40 -11.88 -6.93
N GLU A 192 8.31 -11.11 -6.87
CA GLU A 192 7.05 -11.38 -7.58
C GLU A 192 7.00 -10.69 -8.94
N GLU A 193 6.19 -11.22 -9.86
CA GLU A 193 5.91 -10.57 -11.14
C GLU A 193 5.16 -9.26 -10.92
N LYS A 194 5.61 -8.19 -11.59
CA LYS A 194 4.93 -6.89 -11.62
C LYS A 194 3.55 -7.03 -12.26
N ARG A 195 2.58 -6.27 -11.75
CA ARG A 195 1.26 -6.11 -12.35
C ARG A 195 1.40 -5.13 -13.52
N PRO A 196 1.20 -5.56 -14.78
CA PRO A 196 1.47 -4.72 -15.93
C PRO A 196 0.31 -3.79 -16.31
N PHE A 197 -0.90 -4.09 -15.83
CA PHE A 197 -2.11 -3.31 -16.09
C PHE A 197 -3.14 -3.53 -14.97
N TYR A 198 -4.13 -2.65 -14.88
CA TYR A 198 -5.20 -2.80 -13.90
C TYR A 198 -6.21 -3.88 -14.29
#